data_AF-A0A931ZE38-F1
#
_entry.id   AF-A0A931ZE38-F1
#
_cell.length_a   1.000
_cell.length_b   1.000
_cell.length_c   1.000
_cell.angle_alpha   90.00
_cell.angle_beta   90.00
_cell.angle_gamma   90.00
#
_symmetry.space_group_name_H-M   'P 1'
#
loop_
_entity.id
_entity.type
_entity.pdbx_description
1 polymer ?
#
loop_
_entity_poly.entity_id
_entity_poly.type
_entity_poly.pdbx_seq_one_letter_code
_entity_poly.pdbx_strand_id
1 'polypeptide(L)'
;MSRCRLLVSLTVALLGVATARAGSWESAFWARRLLGHETWSRVVHVENAAPTHRYPAEFHALVFEFEGILWFYTETEGTQSLSQKFGQVGEDKQNIPALVRALYPGFDQVVDTTGDEPPLNLLRNNKLPRGCFLYCLLDWRRLEELSPPRHGQLLTYYVNSPDGPVGHTILFYQYGRKHYLYDPADVEVERLLHGPPPLDPLEAAHAFARKASAGVPISAVLLDVHRTGIRVKEPIFRKRAAEPALVVSSTP
;
A
#
# COMPACT_ATOMS: atom_id res chain seq x y z
N MET A 1 12.09 45.21 -50.98
CA MET A 1 11.84 46.06 -49.79
C MET A 1 10.77 45.38 -48.94
N SER A 2 11.08 45.20 -47.64
CA SER A 2 10.24 44.91 -46.46
C SER A 2 9.04 43.95 -46.62
N ARG A 3 9.16 42.66 -46.30
CA ARG A 3 8.97 42.04 -44.96
C ARG A 3 7.75 42.58 -44.19
N CYS A 4 6.63 41.86 -44.29
CA CYS A 4 5.53 41.91 -43.32
C CYS A 4 5.39 40.51 -42.71
N ARG A 5 6.11 40.26 -41.60
CA ARG A 5 5.95 39.06 -40.77
C ARG A 5 5.17 39.50 -39.53
N LEU A 6 3.87 39.24 -39.52
CA LEU A 6 3.02 39.48 -38.35
C LEU A 6 3.36 38.43 -37.29
N LEU A 7 3.63 38.91 -36.07
CA LEU A 7 3.88 38.09 -34.88
C LEU A 7 2.68 37.19 -34.59
N VAL A 8 2.91 35.86 -34.55
CA VAL A 8 2.06 34.92 -33.82
C VAL A 8 2.81 34.57 -32.54
N SER A 9 2.72 35.47 -31.56
CA SER A 9 3.27 35.23 -30.22
C SER A 9 2.33 34.31 -29.44
N LEU A 10 2.71 33.03 -29.39
CA LEU A 10 2.97 32.28 -28.15
C LEU A 10 2.04 32.56 -26.95
N THR A 11 0.83 32.00 -26.96
CA THR A 11 -0.03 31.93 -25.74
C THR A 11 -0.75 30.59 -25.64
N VAL A 12 -0.04 29.45 -25.66
CA VAL A 12 -0.64 28.13 -25.35
C VAL A 12 0.37 27.23 -24.62
N ALA A 13 0.86 27.64 -23.45
CA ALA A 13 1.75 26.80 -22.64
C ALA A 13 1.57 27.00 -21.12
N LEU A 14 0.33 27.10 -20.65
CA LEU A 14 0.03 27.22 -19.21
C LEU A 14 -1.18 26.40 -18.72
N LEU A 15 -1.67 25.46 -19.53
CA LEU A 15 -2.70 24.49 -19.15
C LEU A 15 -2.15 23.07 -19.37
N GLY A 16 -1.40 22.54 -18.41
CA GLY A 16 -0.85 21.19 -18.60
C GLY A 16 -0.13 20.51 -17.44
N VAL A 17 -0.10 21.05 -16.21
CA VAL A 17 0.61 20.39 -15.10
C VAL A 17 -0.29 20.10 -13.88
N ALA A 18 -1.60 20.31 -13.98
CA ALA A 18 -2.52 20.17 -12.84
C ALA A 18 -3.16 18.78 -12.67
N THR A 19 -2.84 17.77 -13.49
CA THR A 19 -3.67 16.55 -13.59
C THR A 19 -3.26 15.37 -12.72
N ALA A 20 -2.19 15.45 -11.92
CA ALA A 20 -1.79 14.36 -11.00
C ALA A 20 -2.09 14.66 -9.51
N ARG A 21 -2.62 15.86 -9.19
CA ARG A 21 -2.88 16.28 -7.80
C ARG A 21 -4.21 15.77 -7.24
N ALA A 22 -5.19 15.48 -8.09
CA ALA A 22 -6.59 15.33 -7.71
C ALA A 22 -7.04 13.88 -7.39
N GLY A 23 -6.12 12.99 -7.01
CA GLY A 23 -6.44 11.59 -6.71
C GLY A 23 -5.89 11.07 -5.38
N SER A 24 -4.66 11.47 -5.03
CA SER A 24 -3.99 10.91 -3.84
C SER A 24 -4.63 11.38 -2.54
N TRP A 25 -5.12 12.62 -2.47
CA TRP A 25 -5.81 13.18 -1.31
C TRP A 25 -7.12 12.43 -1.04
N GLU A 26 -7.98 12.32 -2.04
CA GLU A 26 -9.24 11.57 -1.98
C GLU A 26 -8.98 10.11 -1.60
N SER A 27 -7.98 9.48 -2.22
CA SER A 27 -7.61 8.09 -1.94
C SER A 27 -7.14 7.87 -0.51
N ALA A 28 -6.28 8.74 0.04
CA ALA A 28 -5.78 8.62 1.40
C ALA A 28 -6.90 8.77 2.44
N PHE A 29 -7.81 9.72 2.22
CA PHE A 29 -8.96 9.89 3.11
C PHE A 29 -10.02 8.79 2.94
N TRP A 30 -10.23 8.29 1.73
CA TRP A 30 -11.09 7.14 1.51
C TRP A 30 -10.55 5.89 2.21
N ALA A 31 -9.26 5.62 2.07
CA ALA A 31 -8.56 4.55 2.78
C ALA A 31 -8.73 4.67 4.30
N ARG A 32 -8.58 5.89 4.85
CA ARG A 32 -8.79 6.16 6.28
C ARG A 32 -10.21 5.82 6.72
N ARG A 33 -11.23 6.16 5.93
CA ARG A 33 -12.62 5.83 6.24
C ARG A 33 -12.89 4.33 6.20
N LEU A 34 -12.29 3.59 5.27
CA LEU A 34 -12.39 2.12 5.24
C LEU A 34 -11.83 1.49 6.52
N LEU A 35 -10.78 2.08 7.11
CA LEU A 35 -10.25 1.65 8.40
C LEU A 35 -11.14 1.98 9.60
N GLY A 36 -12.13 2.86 9.46
CA GLY A 36 -13.01 3.26 10.55
C GLY A 36 -12.31 4.04 11.68
N HIS A 37 -13.11 4.60 12.58
CA HIS A 37 -12.62 5.52 13.62
C HIS A 37 -11.83 4.85 14.75
N GLU A 38 -12.03 3.54 14.96
CA GLU A 38 -11.35 2.77 16.01
C GLU A 38 -9.87 2.50 15.69
N THR A 39 -9.48 2.62 14.41
CA THR A 39 -8.09 2.40 14.00
C THR A 39 -7.31 3.70 14.06
N TRP A 40 -6.22 3.70 14.84
CA TRP A 40 -5.29 4.83 14.83
C TRP A 40 -4.76 5.05 13.42
N SER A 41 -4.92 6.26 12.90
CA SER A 41 -4.53 6.62 11.55
C SER A 41 -4.24 8.13 11.41
N ARG A 42 -3.42 8.46 10.42
CA ARG A 42 -3.05 9.80 10.00
C ARG A 42 -2.98 9.89 8.48
N VAL A 43 -3.53 10.95 7.90
CA VAL A 43 -3.27 11.31 6.51
C VAL A 43 -2.10 12.28 6.52
N VAL A 44 -1.08 12.01 5.70
CA VAL A 44 0.10 12.86 5.58
C VAL A 44 0.23 13.37 4.15
N HIS A 45 0.57 14.64 4.01
CA HIS A 45 1.04 15.24 2.77
C HIS A 45 2.55 15.04 2.68
N VAL A 46 3.03 14.60 1.52
CA VAL A 46 4.45 14.34 1.25
C VAL A 46 4.90 15.16 0.05
N GLU A 47 5.93 15.96 0.26
CA GLU A 47 6.67 16.63 -0.81
C GLU A 47 7.87 15.76 -1.21
N ASN A 48 8.06 15.58 -2.51
CA ASN A 48 9.11 14.78 -3.10
C ASN A 48 10.02 15.65 -3.98
N ALA A 49 11.26 15.87 -3.51
CA ALA A 49 12.27 16.64 -4.21
C ALA A 49 12.83 15.92 -5.47
N ALA A 50 12.58 14.61 -5.61
CA ALA A 50 12.97 13.81 -6.76
C ALA A 50 11.73 13.10 -7.37
N PRO A 51 10.84 13.84 -8.06
CA PRO A 51 9.62 13.27 -8.63
C PRO A 51 9.92 12.19 -9.67
N THR A 52 9.16 11.11 -9.61
CA THR A 52 9.19 9.99 -10.55
C THR A 52 7.78 9.63 -10.99
N HIS A 53 7.63 8.69 -11.93
CA HIS A 53 6.32 8.15 -12.29
C HIS A 53 5.62 7.43 -11.12
N ARG A 54 6.40 6.92 -10.14
CA ARG A 54 5.92 6.20 -8.96
C ARG A 54 5.54 7.14 -7.82
N TYR A 55 6.30 8.21 -7.62
CA TYR A 55 6.03 9.23 -6.60
C TYR A 55 6.06 10.61 -7.24
N PRO A 56 4.91 11.28 -7.39
CA PRO A 56 4.86 12.64 -7.94
C PRO A 56 5.52 13.63 -6.97
N ALA A 57 5.68 14.88 -7.41
CA ALA A 57 6.31 15.94 -6.60
C ALA A 57 5.57 16.20 -5.28
N GLU A 58 4.26 15.97 -5.26
CA GLU A 58 3.42 16.12 -4.07
C GLU A 58 2.32 15.06 -4.10
N PHE A 59 2.06 14.41 -2.98
CA PHE A 59 0.97 13.43 -2.83
C PHE A 59 0.51 13.29 -1.38
N HIS A 60 -0.65 12.69 -1.18
CA HIS A 60 -1.12 12.27 0.14
C HIS A 60 -1.00 10.77 0.33
N ALA A 61 -0.72 10.37 1.55
CA ALA A 61 -0.60 8.99 1.98
C ALA A 61 -1.36 8.77 3.29
N LEU A 62 -1.73 7.52 3.55
CA LEU A 62 -2.31 7.11 4.82
C LEU A 62 -1.27 6.35 5.64
N VAL A 63 -1.06 6.80 6.87
CA VAL A 63 -0.33 6.05 7.91
C VAL A 63 -1.35 5.48 8.87
N PHE A 64 -1.26 4.19 9.20
CA PHE A 64 -2.17 3.57 10.15
C PHE A 64 -1.51 2.46 10.95
N GLU A 65 -2.04 2.19 12.13
CA GLU A 65 -1.59 1.07 12.96
C GLU A 65 -2.42 -0.17 12.64
N PHE A 66 -1.73 -1.30 12.48
CA PHE A 66 -2.35 -2.62 12.45
C PHE A 66 -1.37 -3.65 13.00
N GLU A 67 -1.83 -4.47 13.96
CA GLU A 67 -1.03 -5.50 14.66
C GLU A 67 0.29 -4.96 15.28
N GLY A 68 0.25 -3.75 15.85
CA GLY A 68 1.42 -3.13 16.49
C GLY A 68 2.53 -2.72 15.51
N ILE A 69 2.18 -2.55 14.24
CA ILE A 69 3.04 -2.06 13.15
C ILE A 69 2.38 -0.83 12.55
N LEU A 70 3.19 0.19 12.21
CA LEU A 70 2.73 1.26 11.32
C LEU A 70 2.84 0.82 9.86
N TRP A 71 1.77 1.08 9.12
CA TRP A 71 1.64 0.82 7.70
C TRP A 71 1.49 2.13 6.95
N PHE A 72 2.03 2.18 5.74
CA PHE A 72 2.02 3.34 4.84
C PHE A 72 1.34 2.95 3.54
N TYR A 73 0.18 3.54 3.27
CA TYR A 73 -0.59 3.35 2.04
C TYR A 73 -0.45 4.56 1.12
N THR A 74 -0.18 4.29 -0.16
CA THR A 74 -0.26 5.26 -1.25
C THR A 74 -1.07 4.69 -2.41
N GLU A 75 -1.59 5.55 -3.27
CA GLU A 75 -2.33 5.10 -4.47
C GLU A 75 -1.43 4.36 -5.48
N THR A 76 -0.13 4.68 -5.53
CA THR A 76 0.81 4.14 -6.52
C THR A 76 1.46 2.84 -6.09
N GLU A 77 1.56 2.58 -4.79
CA GLU A 77 2.24 1.39 -4.26
C GLU A 77 1.32 0.46 -3.46
N GLY A 78 0.15 0.95 -3.06
CA GLY A 78 -0.66 0.26 -2.07
C GLY A 78 -0.02 0.38 -0.69
N THR A 79 -0.22 -0.65 0.13
CA THR A 79 0.18 -0.68 1.54
C THR A 79 1.53 -1.38 1.73
N GLN A 80 2.46 -0.72 2.41
CA GLN A 80 3.74 -1.28 2.85
C GLN A 80 3.97 -1.02 4.34
N SER A 81 4.86 -1.80 4.96
CA SER A 81 5.22 -1.58 6.37
C SER A 81 6.11 -0.34 6.49
N LEU A 82 5.80 0.51 7.47
CA LEU A 82 6.56 1.71 7.83
C LEU A 82 7.45 1.46 9.06
N SER A 83 6.96 0.70 10.04
CA SER A 83 7.77 0.31 11.21
C SER A 83 8.90 -0.63 10.79
N GLN A 84 10.11 -0.33 11.25
CA GLN A 84 11.28 -1.17 10.97
C GLN A 84 11.44 -2.32 11.97
N LYS A 85 10.78 -2.23 13.14
CA LYS A 85 10.89 -3.17 14.25
C LYS A 85 9.55 -3.37 14.95
N PHE A 86 9.32 -4.57 15.45
CA PHE A 86 8.17 -4.86 16.32
C PHE A 86 8.32 -4.24 17.70
N GLY A 87 7.17 -3.94 18.32
CA GLY A 87 7.12 -3.46 19.70
C GLY A 87 7.53 -1.98 19.88
N GLN A 88 7.78 -1.24 18.80
CA GLN A 88 8.16 0.17 18.82
C GLN A 88 7.07 1.11 18.32
N VAL A 89 5.85 0.62 18.09
CA VAL A 89 4.76 1.40 17.49
C VAL A 89 4.46 2.72 18.20
N GLY A 90 4.61 2.76 19.53
CA GLY A 90 4.41 3.98 20.32
C GLY A 90 5.45 5.06 20.02
N GLU A 91 6.71 4.69 19.79
CA GLU A 91 7.79 5.57 19.37
C GLU A 91 7.63 5.95 17.90
N ASP A 92 7.30 4.98 17.05
CA ASP A 92 7.11 5.17 15.61
C ASP A 92 6.02 6.21 15.31
N LYS A 93 4.91 6.19 16.06
CA LYS A 93 3.81 7.16 15.95
C LYS A 93 4.23 8.60 16.21
N GLN A 94 5.29 8.80 17.00
CA GLN A 94 5.82 10.12 17.32
C GLN A 94 6.84 10.61 16.29
N ASN A 95 7.31 9.71 15.40
CA ASN A 95 8.38 9.99 14.45
C ASN A 95 8.00 9.69 13.00
N ILE A 96 6.71 9.83 12.66
CA ILE A 96 6.18 9.57 11.31
C ILE A 96 6.99 10.27 10.21
N PRO A 97 7.35 11.57 10.32
CA PRO A 97 8.11 12.23 9.25
C PRO A 97 9.44 11.56 8.95
N ALA A 98 10.20 11.14 9.96
CA ALA A 98 11.49 10.48 9.75
C ALA A 98 11.32 9.08 9.15
N LEU A 99 10.32 8.32 9.61
CA LEU A 99 10.03 7.00 9.07
C LEU A 99 9.62 7.07 7.59
N VAL A 100 8.76 8.03 7.23
CA VAL A 100 8.32 8.23 5.85
C VAL A 100 9.52 8.62 4.97
N ARG A 101 10.34 9.58 5.39
CA ARG A 101 11.58 9.95 4.67
C ARG A 101 12.54 8.80 4.46
N ALA A 102 12.58 7.83 5.37
CA ALA A 102 13.42 6.65 5.23
C ALA A 102 12.93 5.67 4.14
N LEU A 103 11.67 5.76 3.69
CA LEU A 103 11.14 4.90 2.62
C LEU A 103 11.69 5.25 1.25
N TYR A 104 11.93 6.54 0.98
CA TYR A 104 12.37 7.01 -0.33
C TYR A 104 13.26 8.26 -0.19
N PRO A 105 14.47 8.27 -0.77
CA PRO A 105 15.41 9.38 -0.63
C PRO A 105 14.89 10.75 -1.10
N GLY A 106 13.91 10.77 -2.01
CA GLY A 106 13.32 12.01 -2.50
C GLY A 106 12.28 12.64 -1.57
N PHE A 107 11.75 11.90 -0.58
CA PHE A 107 10.77 12.45 0.35
C PHE A 107 11.43 13.47 1.27
N ASP A 108 10.98 14.72 1.18
CA ASP A 108 11.61 15.86 1.86
C ASP A 108 10.73 16.39 2.98
N GLN A 109 9.52 16.85 2.67
CA GLN A 109 8.58 17.34 3.69
C GLN A 109 7.45 16.35 3.91
N VAL A 110 7.08 16.15 5.17
CA VAL A 110 5.96 15.28 5.58
C VAL A 110 5.14 16.04 6.62
N VAL A 111 3.88 16.32 6.29
CA VAL A 111 2.98 17.14 7.12
C VAL A 111 1.72 16.34 7.42
N ASP A 112 1.29 16.31 8.69
CA ASP A 112 0.01 15.74 9.08
C ASP A 112 -1.13 16.64 8.58
N THR A 113 -1.96 16.10 7.69
CA THR A 113 -3.11 16.77 7.09
C THR A 113 -4.42 16.08 7.47
N THR A 114 -4.43 15.27 8.53
CA THR A 114 -5.60 14.49 8.95
C THR A 114 -6.85 15.35 9.20
N GLY A 115 -6.67 16.62 9.57
CA GLY A 115 -7.76 17.58 9.78
C GLY A 115 -8.40 18.10 8.50
N ASP A 116 -7.72 17.97 7.36
CA ASP A 116 -8.14 18.54 6.06
C ASP A 116 -9.02 17.55 5.28
N GLU A 117 -10.02 16.98 5.94
CA GLU A 117 -10.85 15.92 5.36
C GLU A 117 -11.76 16.44 4.23
N PRO A 118 -11.74 15.80 3.03
CA PRO A 118 -12.59 16.21 1.92
C PRO A 118 -14.08 16.04 2.23
N PRO A 119 -14.93 16.89 1.63
CA PRO A 119 -16.37 16.69 1.61
C PRO A 119 -16.77 15.26 1.22
N LEU A 120 -17.76 14.70 1.92
CA LEU A 120 -18.23 13.31 1.76
C LEU A 120 -18.56 12.94 0.31
N ASN A 121 -19.04 13.88 -0.49
CA ASN A 121 -19.42 13.68 -1.89
C ASN A 121 -18.21 13.45 -2.82
N LEU A 122 -17.02 13.95 -2.48
CA LEU A 122 -15.79 13.72 -3.27
C LEU A 122 -15.21 12.32 -3.04
N LEU A 123 -15.59 11.66 -1.94
CA LEU A 123 -15.11 10.32 -1.58
C LEU A 123 -16.03 9.19 -2.05
N ARG A 124 -17.17 9.50 -2.68
CA ARG A 124 -18.12 8.48 -3.12
C ARG A 124 -17.65 7.83 -4.43
N ASN A 125 -17.80 6.50 -4.50
CA ASN A 125 -17.76 5.66 -5.70
C ASN A 125 -16.39 5.31 -6.32
N ASN A 126 -15.27 5.65 -5.68
CA ASN A 126 -13.96 5.24 -6.21
C ASN A 126 -13.47 3.94 -5.55
N LYS A 127 -13.18 2.93 -6.39
CA LYS A 127 -12.37 1.79 -5.96
C LYS A 127 -11.02 2.35 -5.52
N LEU A 128 -10.57 1.99 -4.33
CA LEU A 128 -9.32 2.43 -3.77
C LEU A 128 -8.17 1.85 -4.61
N PRO A 129 -7.34 2.68 -5.25
CA PRO A 129 -6.20 2.22 -6.04
C PRO A 129 -5.28 1.37 -5.16
N ARG A 130 -4.94 0.15 -5.61
CA ARG A 130 -4.04 -0.75 -4.87
C ARG A 130 -4.44 -0.97 -3.39
N GLY A 131 -5.74 -0.88 -3.10
CA GLY A 131 -6.28 -1.02 -1.75
C GLY A 131 -6.38 -2.46 -1.23
N CYS A 132 -5.68 -3.44 -1.82
CA CYS A 132 -5.89 -4.87 -1.55
C CYS A 132 -5.78 -5.22 -0.06
N PHE A 133 -4.77 -4.66 0.63
CA PHE A 133 -4.60 -4.84 2.08
C PHE A 133 -5.81 -4.31 2.87
N LEU A 134 -6.25 -3.10 2.56
CA LEU A 134 -7.36 -2.43 3.25
C LEU A 134 -8.70 -3.12 2.98
N TYR A 135 -8.91 -3.63 1.76
CA TYR A 135 -10.08 -4.43 1.43
C TYR A 135 -10.11 -5.77 2.17
N CYS A 136 -8.96 -6.41 2.34
CA CYS A 136 -8.87 -7.62 3.17
C CYS A 136 -9.22 -7.32 4.64
N LEU A 137 -8.76 -6.19 5.19
CA LEU A 137 -9.14 -5.78 6.55
C LEU A 137 -10.65 -5.47 6.67
N LEU A 138 -11.21 -4.80 5.67
CA LEU A 138 -12.64 -4.50 5.63
C LEU A 138 -13.46 -5.79 5.58
N ASP A 139 -13.08 -6.75 4.73
CA ASP A 139 -13.79 -8.01 4.60
C ASP A 139 -13.66 -8.86 5.88
N TRP A 140 -12.46 -8.89 6.49
CA TRP A 140 -12.27 -9.53 7.79
C TRP A 140 -13.24 -9.01 8.85
N ARG A 141 -13.36 -7.68 9.01
CA ARG A 141 -14.32 -7.09 9.97
C ARG A 141 -15.77 -7.41 9.66
N ARG A 142 -16.14 -7.35 8.37
CA ARG A 142 -17.48 -7.75 7.91
C ARG A 142 -17.77 -9.22 8.30
N LEU A 143 -16.82 -10.11 8.10
CA LEU A 143 -16.94 -11.52 8.49
C LEU A 143 -17.09 -11.64 10.01
N GLU A 144 -16.28 -10.90 10.80
CA GLU A 144 -16.38 -10.89 12.26
C GLU A 144 -17.75 -10.45 12.79
N GLU A 145 -18.38 -9.47 12.13
CA GLU A 145 -19.71 -8.97 12.48
C GLU A 145 -20.83 -9.96 12.11
N LEU A 146 -20.76 -10.56 10.91
CA LEU A 146 -21.84 -11.41 10.39
C LEU A 146 -21.78 -12.84 10.93
N SER A 147 -20.60 -13.45 10.88
CA SER A 147 -20.35 -14.80 11.35
C SER A 147 -18.85 -14.94 11.60
N PRO A 148 -18.38 -14.85 12.84
CA PRO A 148 -16.95 -14.79 13.11
C PRO A 148 -16.19 -16.05 12.65
N PRO A 149 -15.16 -15.92 11.79
CA PRO A 149 -14.27 -17.02 11.46
C PRO A 149 -13.50 -17.47 12.71
N ARG A 150 -13.02 -18.73 12.70
CA ARG A 150 -12.17 -19.26 13.80
C ARG A 150 -10.79 -18.63 13.81
N HIS A 151 -10.29 -18.31 12.63
CA HIS A 151 -8.94 -17.82 12.40
C HIS A 151 -8.93 -17.10 11.05
N GLY A 152 -8.06 -16.10 10.93
CA GLY A 152 -7.75 -15.44 9.67
C GLY A 152 -6.29 -15.06 9.59
N GLN A 153 -5.78 -14.96 8.36
CA GLN A 153 -4.42 -14.56 8.07
C GLN A 153 -4.38 -13.72 6.80
N LEU A 154 -3.66 -12.60 6.83
CA LEU A 154 -3.31 -11.83 5.64
C LEU A 154 -1.99 -12.35 5.08
N LEU A 155 -2.00 -12.73 3.81
CA LEU A 155 -0.77 -12.97 3.06
C LEU A 155 -0.49 -11.75 2.20
N THR A 156 0.59 -11.04 2.53
CA THR A 156 1.11 -9.94 1.71
C THR A 156 2.37 -10.41 1.01
N TYR A 157 2.42 -10.28 -0.32
CA TYR A 157 3.56 -10.71 -1.11
C TYR A 157 3.94 -9.67 -2.17
N TYR A 158 5.20 -9.69 -2.55
CA TYR A 158 5.77 -8.77 -3.54
C TYR A 158 6.27 -9.54 -4.73
N VAL A 159 6.05 -8.97 -5.91
CA VAL A 159 6.43 -9.55 -7.19
C VAL A 159 7.28 -8.57 -7.97
N ASN A 160 8.26 -9.08 -8.72
CA ASN A 160 9.04 -8.22 -9.61
C ASN A 160 8.18 -7.70 -10.75
N SER A 161 8.20 -6.38 -10.96
CA SER A 161 7.68 -5.72 -12.16
C SER A 161 8.76 -4.84 -12.79
N PRO A 162 8.60 -4.40 -14.06
CA PRO A 162 9.55 -3.50 -14.71
C PRO A 162 9.82 -2.21 -13.93
N ASP A 163 8.82 -1.69 -13.21
CA ASP A 163 8.88 -0.45 -12.44
C ASP A 163 9.28 -0.67 -10.96
N GLY A 164 9.68 -1.90 -10.63
CA GLY A 164 10.07 -2.34 -9.29
C GLY A 164 9.09 -3.32 -8.65
N PRO A 165 9.32 -3.71 -7.39
CA PRO A 165 8.45 -4.66 -6.70
C PRO A 165 7.04 -4.10 -6.51
N VAL A 166 6.02 -4.88 -6.83
CA VAL A 166 4.60 -4.56 -6.61
C VAL A 166 4.04 -5.49 -5.54
N GLY A 167 3.37 -4.92 -4.53
CA GLY A 167 2.72 -5.68 -3.47
C GLY A 167 1.29 -6.11 -3.84
N HIS A 168 0.86 -7.25 -3.30
CA HIS A 168 -0.54 -7.68 -3.26
C HIS A 168 -0.84 -8.35 -1.92
N THR A 169 -2.09 -8.24 -1.47
CA THR A 169 -2.55 -8.84 -0.22
C THR A 169 -3.83 -9.62 -0.45
N ILE A 170 -3.87 -10.83 0.08
CA ILE A 170 -5.07 -11.69 0.14
C ILE A 170 -5.36 -12.10 1.58
N LEU A 171 -6.60 -12.49 1.85
CA LEU A 171 -7.07 -12.95 3.16
C LEU A 171 -7.39 -14.44 3.11
N PHE A 172 -6.80 -15.22 4.01
CA PHE A 172 -7.22 -16.57 4.35
C PHE A 172 -8.08 -16.55 5.61
N TYR A 173 -9.13 -17.35 5.67
CA TYR A 173 -9.90 -17.53 6.90
C TYR A 173 -10.59 -18.89 6.96
N GLN A 174 -11.08 -19.25 8.15
CA GLN A 174 -11.61 -20.58 8.43
C GLN A 174 -13.00 -20.57 9.07
N TYR A 175 -13.94 -21.31 8.47
CA TYR A 175 -15.21 -21.69 9.09
C TYR A 175 -15.25 -23.20 9.36
N GLY A 176 -15.30 -23.58 10.63
CA GLY A 176 -15.30 -24.99 11.02
C GLY A 176 -14.01 -25.69 10.54
N ARG A 177 -14.13 -26.57 9.55
CA ARG A 177 -13.01 -27.29 8.89
C ARG A 177 -12.71 -26.78 7.48
N LYS A 178 -13.51 -25.84 6.97
CA LYS A 178 -13.39 -25.30 5.62
C LYS A 178 -12.50 -24.06 5.66
N HIS A 179 -11.63 -23.93 4.66
CA HIS A 179 -10.73 -22.79 4.50
C HIS A 179 -11.14 -22.01 3.27
N TYR A 180 -11.05 -20.70 3.36
CA TYR A 180 -11.49 -19.77 2.34
C TYR A 180 -10.35 -18.81 2.02
N LEU A 181 -10.33 -18.34 0.78
CA LEU A 181 -9.44 -17.32 0.27
C LEU A 181 -10.30 -16.18 -0.28
N TYR A 182 -10.06 -14.98 0.22
CA TYR A 182 -10.59 -13.73 -0.31
C TYR A 182 -9.48 -12.96 -1.03
N ASP A 183 -9.71 -12.61 -2.30
CA ASP A 183 -8.79 -11.84 -3.13
C ASP A 183 -9.50 -10.61 -3.73
N PRO A 184 -9.20 -9.38 -3.25
CA PRO A 184 -9.80 -8.15 -3.77
C PRO A 184 -9.57 -7.87 -5.26
N ALA A 185 -8.60 -8.55 -5.87
CA ALA A 185 -8.29 -8.43 -7.29
C ALA A 185 -9.01 -9.47 -8.17
N ASP A 186 -9.66 -10.48 -7.59
CA ASP A 186 -10.40 -11.50 -8.33
C ASP A 186 -11.87 -11.11 -8.56
N VAL A 187 -12.43 -11.57 -9.68
CA VAL A 187 -13.87 -11.45 -10.00
C VAL A 187 -14.69 -12.41 -9.14
N GLU A 188 -14.13 -13.57 -8.82
CA GLU A 188 -14.64 -14.47 -7.78
C GLU A 188 -13.96 -14.14 -6.47
N VAL A 189 -14.54 -13.15 -5.80
CA VAL A 189 -13.96 -12.48 -4.63
C VAL A 189 -13.67 -13.46 -3.47
N GLU A 190 -14.38 -14.59 -3.39
CA GLU A 190 -14.24 -15.61 -2.35
C GLU A 190 -14.15 -17.02 -2.95
N ARG A 191 -13.16 -17.82 -2.52
CA ARG A 191 -12.90 -19.19 -3.01
C ARG A 191 -12.74 -20.19 -1.87
N LEU A 192 -13.39 -21.35 -1.98
CA LEU A 192 -13.19 -22.48 -1.07
C LEU A 192 -11.87 -23.20 -1.39
N LEU A 193 -11.04 -23.44 -0.39
CA LEU A 193 -9.80 -24.19 -0.50
C LEU A 193 -9.99 -25.66 -0.10
N HIS A 194 -9.28 -26.57 -0.77
CA HIS A 194 -9.28 -28.01 -0.49
C HIS A 194 -8.40 -28.41 0.71
N GLY A 195 -7.86 -27.44 1.45
CA GLY A 195 -6.99 -27.64 2.60
C GLY A 195 -6.59 -26.30 3.23
N PRO A 196 -5.85 -26.32 4.36
CA PRO A 196 -5.25 -25.11 4.90
C PRO A 196 -4.19 -24.54 3.93
N PRO A 197 -3.97 -23.21 3.93
CA PRO A 197 -2.87 -22.63 3.16
C PRO A 197 -1.50 -23.11 3.70
N PRO A 198 -0.43 -23.09 2.87
CA PRO A 198 0.92 -23.35 3.35
C PRO A 198 1.30 -22.40 4.49
N LEU A 199 2.06 -22.91 5.47
CA LEU A 199 2.53 -22.10 6.60
C LEU A 199 3.73 -21.22 6.22
N ASP A 200 4.52 -21.64 5.23
CA ASP A 200 5.59 -20.81 4.68
C ASP A 200 4.98 -19.70 3.81
N PRO A 201 5.21 -18.42 4.13
CA PRO A 201 4.57 -17.32 3.39
C PRO A 201 4.96 -17.29 1.91
N LEU A 202 6.18 -17.67 1.56
CA LEU A 202 6.65 -17.61 0.18
C LEU A 202 6.08 -18.77 -0.64
N GLU A 203 6.01 -19.98 -0.06
CA GLU A 203 5.31 -21.11 -0.64
C GLU A 203 3.81 -20.79 -0.87
N ALA A 204 3.15 -20.20 0.12
CA ALA A 204 1.77 -19.74 -0.03
C ALA A 204 1.64 -18.70 -1.16
N ALA A 205 2.55 -17.72 -1.21
CA ALA A 205 2.57 -16.73 -2.28
C ALA A 205 2.74 -17.38 -3.67
N HIS A 206 3.62 -18.37 -3.81
CA HIS A 206 3.77 -19.12 -5.07
C HIS A 206 2.52 -19.92 -5.43
N ALA A 207 1.82 -20.50 -4.45
CA ALA A 207 0.60 -21.27 -4.68
C ALA A 207 -0.59 -20.39 -5.13
N PHE A 208 -0.66 -19.15 -4.65
CA PHE A 208 -1.83 -18.29 -4.83
C PHE A 208 -1.60 -17.05 -5.72
N ALA A 209 -0.35 -16.69 -6.03
CA ALA A 209 -0.06 -15.68 -7.03
C ALA A 209 -0.62 -16.14 -8.39
N ARG A 210 -1.53 -15.35 -8.97
CA ARG A 210 -2.14 -15.70 -10.25
C ARG A 210 -1.07 -15.74 -11.35
N LYS A 211 -1.04 -16.85 -12.11
CA LYS A 211 -0.12 -17.10 -13.23
C LYS A 211 -0.15 -16.05 -14.35
N ALA A 212 -1.24 -15.29 -14.50
CA ALA A 212 -1.50 -14.55 -15.74
C ALA A 212 -0.83 -13.16 -15.82
N SER A 213 -0.34 -12.58 -14.72
CA SER A 213 0.14 -11.19 -14.74
C SER A 213 1.09 -10.79 -13.60
N ALA A 214 1.33 -11.67 -12.62
CA ALA A 214 1.88 -11.25 -11.34
C ALA A 214 3.38 -11.51 -11.17
N GLY A 215 4.17 -11.86 -12.18
CA GLY A 215 5.59 -12.17 -11.97
C GLY A 215 5.83 -13.30 -10.93
N VAL A 216 7.07 -13.49 -10.52
CA VAL A 216 7.44 -14.49 -9.50
C VAL A 216 7.46 -13.79 -8.14
N PRO A 217 6.73 -14.28 -7.11
CA PRO A 217 6.88 -13.77 -5.75
C PRO A 217 8.35 -13.82 -5.30
N ILE A 218 8.84 -12.69 -4.80
CA ILE A 218 10.23 -12.53 -4.33
C ILE A 218 10.31 -12.36 -2.82
N SER A 219 9.20 -12.00 -2.18
CA SER A 219 9.07 -11.85 -0.74
C SER A 219 7.61 -11.99 -0.34
N ALA A 220 7.36 -12.53 0.84
CA ALA A 220 6.02 -12.67 1.38
C ALA A 220 6.06 -12.65 2.91
N VAL A 221 4.97 -12.16 3.51
CA VAL A 221 4.72 -12.17 4.94
C VAL A 221 3.30 -12.63 5.21
N LEU A 222 3.15 -13.47 6.23
CA LEU A 222 1.87 -13.92 6.74
C LEU A 222 1.61 -13.22 8.08
N LEU A 223 0.47 -12.56 8.19
CA LEU A 223 0.07 -11.81 9.38
C LEU A 223 -1.21 -12.45 9.90
N ASP A 224 -1.21 -12.87 11.16
CA ASP A 224 -2.46 -13.31 11.79
C ASP A 224 -3.38 -12.10 12.02
N VAL A 225 -4.66 -12.22 11.67
CA VAL A 225 -5.70 -11.24 12.03
C VAL A 225 -6.45 -11.82 13.23
N HIS A 226 -6.34 -11.17 14.39
CA HIS A 226 -6.97 -11.62 15.64
C HIS A 226 -8.18 -10.78 16.02
N ARG A 227 -9.14 -11.43 16.67
CA ARG A 227 -10.42 -10.85 17.12
C ARG A 227 -10.29 -9.67 18.09
N THR A 228 -9.24 -9.66 18.92
CA THR A 228 -9.07 -8.69 20.02
C THR A 228 -7.59 -8.49 20.38
N GLY A 229 -6.71 -8.34 19.38
CA GLY A 229 -5.30 -8.01 19.62
C GLY A 229 -4.33 -9.18 19.66
N ILE A 230 -3.07 -8.80 19.81
CA ILE A 230 -1.94 -9.18 18.95
C ILE A 230 -1.32 -10.54 19.29
N ARG A 231 -1.07 -11.37 18.27
CA ARG A 231 0.08 -12.29 18.22
C ARG A 231 0.60 -12.37 16.80
N VAL A 232 1.62 -11.58 16.51
CA VAL A 232 2.47 -11.79 15.33
C VAL A 232 3.43 -12.93 15.67
N LYS A 233 3.33 -14.06 14.98
CA LYS A 233 4.46 -15.01 14.92
C LYS A 233 5.58 -14.27 14.18
N GLU A 234 6.78 -14.20 14.78
CA GLU A 234 7.94 -13.48 14.22
C GLU A 234 7.96 -13.58 12.70
N PRO A 235 7.78 -12.45 11.97
CA PRO A 235 7.86 -12.53 10.52
C PRO A 235 9.29 -12.85 10.15
N ILE A 236 9.44 -13.82 9.26
CA ILE A 236 10.71 -14.12 8.62
C ILE A 236 10.96 -13.01 7.59
N PHE A 237 11.38 -11.84 8.05
CA PHE A 237 11.98 -10.84 7.17
C PHE A 237 13.34 -11.39 6.73
N ARG A 238 13.38 -12.11 5.61
CA ARG A 238 14.65 -12.29 4.92
C ARG A 238 15.08 -10.92 4.40
N LYS A 239 16.07 -10.32 5.06
CA LYS A 239 16.82 -9.17 4.54
C LYS A 239 17.07 -9.40 3.05
N ARG A 240 16.72 -8.40 2.23
CA ARG A 240 17.24 -8.25 0.87
C ARG A 240 18.73 -8.62 0.92
N ALA A 241 19.16 -9.55 0.06
CA ALA A 241 20.56 -9.55 -0.34
C ALA A 241 20.83 -8.12 -0.84
N ALA A 242 21.86 -7.47 -0.28
CA ALA A 242 22.24 -6.14 -0.70
C ALA A 242 22.30 -6.12 -2.23
N GLU A 243 21.60 -5.17 -2.86
CA GLU A 243 21.82 -4.90 -4.28
C GLU A 243 23.33 -4.70 -4.46
N PRO A 244 23.99 -5.42 -5.38
CA PRO A 244 25.40 -5.17 -5.64
C PRO A 244 25.51 -3.70 -6.05
N ALA A 245 26.37 -2.96 -5.34
CA ALA A 245 26.71 -1.60 -5.69
C ALA A 245 26.98 -1.54 -7.19
N LEU A 246 26.26 -0.66 -7.90
CA LEU A 246 26.57 -0.30 -9.27
C LEU A 246 28.03 0.14 -9.31
N VAL A 247 28.90 -0.77 -9.74
CA VAL A 247 30.29 -0.46 -10.08
C VAL A 247 30.21 0.42 -11.31
N VAL A 248 30.33 1.73 -11.10
CA VAL A 248 30.58 2.68 -12.17
C VAL A 248 31.96 2.33 -12.72
N SER A 249 31.98 1.57 -13.81
CA SER A 249 33.17 1.32 -14.61
C SER A 249 33.60 2.64 -15.23
N SER A 250 34.56 3.33 -14.60
CA SER A 250 35.41 4.28 -15.30
C SER A 250 36.37 3.49 -16.17
N THR A 251 36.13 3.51 -17.47
CA THR A 251 37.12 3.09 -18.49
C THR A 251 37.78 4.36 -19.05
N PRO A 252 39.07 4.28 -19.41
CA PRO A 252 40.05 5.37 -19.31
C PRO A 252 39.96 6.44 -20.40
#